data_AF-A0A1Q9YB77-F1
#
_entry.id   AF-A0A1Q9YB77-F1
#
_cell.length_a   1.000
_cell.length_b   1.000
_cell.length_c   1.000
_cell.angle_alpha   90.00
_cell.angle_beta   90.00
_cell.angle_gamma   90.00
#
_symmetry.space_group_name_H-M   'P 1'
#
loop_
_entity.id
_entity.type
_entity.pdbx_description
1 polymer ?
#
loop_
_entity_poly.entity_id
_entity_poly.type
_entity_poly.pdbx_seq_one_letter_code
_entity_poly.pdbx_strand_id
1 'polypeptide(L)'
;MTKEELVNALKAAVGGTAYGDALVEEAAATYGDKDKKYGYDMKDRLDVRLGVLKAYEKIHQNDGEEAKATAEADKIAIVEKALKAIE
;
A
#
# COMPACT_ATOMS: atom_id res chain seq x y z
N MET A 1 -11.80 -1.97 -12.72
CA MET A 1 -11.27 -3.36 -12.68
C MET A 1 -12.16 -4.25 -11.83
N THR A 2 -12.22 -5.54 -12.14
CA THR A 2 -12.83 -6.60 -11.31
C THR A 2 -11.96 -6.93 -10.10
N LYS A 3 -12.47 -7.72 -9.15
CA LYS A 3 -11.70 -8.20 -7.99
C LYS A 3 -10.47 -8.98 -8.43
N GLU A 4 -10.62 -9.84 -9.44
CA GLU A 4 -9.56 -10.70 -9.94
C GLU A 4 -8.49 -9.89 -10.68
N GLU A 5 -8.89 -8.91 -11.49
CA GLU A 5 -7.97 -7.97 -12.14
C GLU A 5 -7.14 -7.18 -11.13
N LEU A 6 -7.79 -6.64 -10.06
CA LEU A 6 -7.09 -5.92 -8.99
C LEU A 6 -6.05 -6.79 -8.29
N VAL A 7 -6.47 -7.99 -7.85
CA VAL A 7 -5.61 -8.92 -7.11
C VAL A 7 -4.43 -9.37 -7.98
N ASN A 8 -4.67 -9.70 -9.24
CA ASN A 8 -3.62 -10.13 -10.15
C ASN A 8 -2.63 -9.00 -10.48
N ALA A 9 -3.11 -7.77 -10.68
CA ALA A 9 -2.25 -6.61 -10.91
C ALA A 9 -1.33 -6.36 -9.71
N LEU A 10 -1.88 -6.35 -8.50
CA LEU A 10 -1.10 -6.16 -7.28
C LEU A 10 -0.13 -7.32 -7.04
N LYS A 11 -0.57 -8.57 -7.21
CA LYS A 11 0.29 -9.74 -7.03
C LYS A 11 1.48 -9.74 -8.00
N ALA A 12 1.27 -9.33 -9.25
CA ALA A 12 2.35 -9.21 -10.23
C ALA A 12 3.33 -8.06 -9.89
N ALA A 13 2.83 -6.96 -9.33
CA ALA A 13 3.65 -5.78 -9.05
C ALA A 13 4.45 -5.89 -7.74
N VAL A 14 3.86 -6.46 -6.69
CA VAL A 14 4.39 -6.40 -5.32
C VAL A 14 4.36 -7.73 -4.55
N GLY A 15 3.76 -8.78 -5.12
CA GLY A 15 3.67 -10.09 -4.47
C GLY A 15 5.03 -10.76 -4.28
N GLY A 16 5.09 -11.72 -3.35
CA GLY A 16 6.32 -12.42 -2.97
C GLY A 16 7.17 -11.64 -1.95
N THR A 17 6.66 -10.53 -1.43
CA THR A 17 7.20 -9.82 -0.27
C THR A 17 6.14 -9.83 0.83
N ALA A 18 6.55 -9.98 2.10
CA ALA A 18 5.59 -10.06 3.19
C ALA A 18 4.64 -8.85 3.25
N TYR A 19 5.15 -7.64 2.98
CA TYR A 19 4.34 -6.43 2.96
C TYR A 19 3.46 -6.34 1.72
N GLY A 20 3.97 -6.68 0.53
CA GLY A 20 3.18 -6.68 -0.70
C GLY A 20 2.08 -7.74 -0.71
N ASP A 21 2.34 -8.94 -0.17
CA ASP A 21 1.34 -10.00 -0.02
C ASP A 21 0.20 -9.55 0.91
N ALA A 22 0.51 -8.82 1.99
CA ALA A 22 -0.52 -8.23 2.85
C ALA A 22 -1.38 -7.18 2.11
N LEU A 23 -0.80 -6.39 1.19
CA LEU A 23 -1.58 -5.47 0.33
C LEU A 23 -2.54 -6.24 -0.59
N VAL A 24 -2.07 -7.36 -1.16
CA VAL A 24 -2.86 -8.21 -2.05
C VAL A 24 -4.03 -8.85 -1.29
N GLU A 25 -3.79 -9.36 -0.09
CA GLU A 25 -4.82 -9.93 0.78
C GLU A 25 -5.87 -8.87 1.18
N GLU A 26 -5.42 -7.68 1.59
CA GLU A 26 -6.32 -6.58 1.93
C GLU A 26 -7.18 -6.17 0.72
N ALA A 27 -6.57 -6.01 -0.45
CA ALA A 27 -7.28 -5.67 -1.68
C ALA A 27 -8.39 -6.69 -2.00
N ALA A 28 -8.12 -7.99 -1.79
CA ALA A 28 -9.12 -9.03 -1.97
C ALA A 28 -10.24 -8.95 -0.92
N ALA A 29 -9.91 -8.61 0.33
CA ALA A 29 -10.85 -8.57 1.44
C ALA A 29 -11.77 -7.33 1.39
N THR A 30 -11.24 -6.19 0.95
CA THR A 30 -11.95 -4.91 0.95
C THR A 30 -12.54 -4.55 -0.42
N TYR A 31 -12.43 -5.42 -1.42
CA TYR A 31 -13.01 -5.18 -2.73
C TYR A 31 -14.53 -4.98 -2.62
N GLY A 32 -15.05 -3.88 -3.17
CA GLY A 32 -16.46 -3.50 -3.06
C GLY A 32 -16.83 -2.77 -1.76
N ASP A 33 -15.86 -2.45 -0.89
CA ASP A 33 -16.11 -1.64 0.31
C ASP A 33 -16.34 -0.16 0.00
N LYS A 34 -16.00 0.31 -1.20
CA LYS A 34 -16.30 1.68 -1.66
C LYS A 34 -17.79 2.01 -1.61
N ASP A 35 -18.65 1.01 -1.70
CA ASP A 35 -20.11 1.15 -1.61
C ASP A 35 -20.63 1.03 -0.15
N LYS A 36 -19.72 1.01 0.84
CA LYS A 36 -20.00 0.83 2.28
C LYS A 36 -19.50 2.02 3.13
N LYS A 37 -19.45 1.83 4.46
CA LYS A 37 -19.38 2.86 5.53
C LYS A 37 -18.30 3.96 5.38
N TYR A 38 -17.20 3.73 4.67
CA TYR A 38 -16.10 4.69 4.55
C TYR A 38 -15.79 5.13 3.11
N GLY A 39 -16.46 4.57 2.10
CA GLY A 39 -16.33 5.04 0.71
C GLY A 39 -15.00 4.74 0.00
N TYR A 40 -14.01 4.12 0.67
CA TYR A 40 -12.68 3.93 0.10
C TYR A 40 -12.52 2.65 -0.71
N ASP A 41 -12.01 2.81 -1.93
CA ASP A 41 -11.46 1.70 -2.70
C ASP A 41 -9.99 1.40 -2.33
N MET A 42 -9.35 0.47 -3.04
CA MET A 42 -7.98 0.09 -2.74
C MET A 42 -6.98 1.21 -3.07
N LYS A 43 -7.24 2.03 -4.08
CA LYS A 43 -6.37 3.14 -4.45
C LYS A 43 -6.39 4.19 -3.34
N ASP A 44 -7.57 4.57 -2.86
CA ASP A 44 -7.71 5.53 -1.74
C ASP A 44 -6.94 5.05 -0.49
N ARG A 45 -7.03 3.75 -0.18
CA ARG A 45 -6.33 3.15 0.96
C ARG A 45 -4.81 3.21 0.79
N LEU A 46 -4.31 2.94 -0.42
CA LEU A 46 -2.88 3.02 -0.73
C LEU A 46 -2.39 4.48 -0.70
N ASP A 47 -3.17 5.44 -1.18
CA ASP A 47 -2.83 6.87 -1.13
C ASP A 47 -2.72 7.37 0.33
N VAL A 48 -3.70 7.02 1.17
CA VAL A 48 -3.66 7.34 2.62
C VAL A 48 -2.44 6.68 3.27
N ARG A 49 -2.20 5.40 2.97
CA ARG A 49 -1.06 4.66 3.50
C ARG A 49 0.26 5.31 3.10
N LEU A 50 0.42 5.69 1.83
CA LEU A 50 1.61 6.37 1.32
C LEU A 50 1.89 7.67 2.08
N GLY A 51 0.84 8.47 2.32
CA GLY A 51 0.95 9.71 3.09
C GLY A 51 1.44 9.46 4.52
N VAL A 52 0.90 8.44 5.18
CA VAL A 52 1.30 8.06 6.55
C VAL A 52 2.75 7.57 6.59
N LEU A 53 3.16 6.69 5.67
CA LEU A 53 4.52 6.16 5.61
C LEU A 53 5.55 7.30 5.40
N LYS A 54 5.28 8.22 4.45
CA LYS A 54 6.16 9.38 4.20
C LYS A 54 6.26 10.31 5.41
N ALA A 55 5.18 10.47 6.19
CA ALA A 55 5.24 11.22 7.43
C ALA A 55 6.14 10.55 8.47
N TYR A 56 6.02 9.23 8.64
CA TYR A 56 6.86 8.47 9.59
C TYR A 56 8.32 8.37 9.16
N GLU A 57 8.60 8.16 7.87
CA GLU A 57 9.96 8.21 7.34
C GLU A 57 10.65 9.52 7.74
N LYS A 58 9.99 10.66 7.52
CA LYS A 58 10.49 11.98 7.89
C LYS A 58 10.68 12.14 9.40
N ILE A 59 9.76 11.63 10.21
CA ILE A 59 9.88 11.66 11.68
C ILE A 59 11.13 10.86 12.10
N HIS A 60 11.29 9.63 11.61
CA HIS A 60 12.43 8.79 11.94
C HIS A 60 13.77 9.38 11.48
N GLN A 61 13.80 10.04 10.30
CA GLN A 61 14.98 10.77 9.84
C GLN A 61 15.35 11.92 10.79
N ASN A 62 14.36 12.69 11.25
CA ASN A 62 14.59 13.81 12.18
C ASN A 62 15.05 13.33 13.57
N ASP A 63 14.58 12.16 14.00
CA ASP A 63 14.90 11.56 15.29
C ASP A 63 16.22 10.76 15.26
N GLY A 64 16.88 10.65 14.09
CA GLY A 64 18.11 9.87 13.92
C GLY A 64 17.88 8.34 13.94
N GLU A 65 16.64 7.89 13.75
CA GLU A 65 16.25 6.48 13.77
C GLU A 65 16.40 5.84 12.36
N GLU A 66 17.63 5.82 11.84
CA GLU A 66 17.93 5.44 10.44
C GLU A 66 17.31 4.09 10.02
N ALA A 67 17.42 3.06 10.88
CA ALA A 67 16.86 1.74 10.58
C ALA A 67 15.33 1.76 10.39
N LYS A 68 14.61 2.61 11.13
CA LYS A 68 13.16 2.77 10.97
C LYS A 68 12.83 3.59 9.73
N ALA A 69 13.60 4.65 9.46
CA ALA A 69 13.45 5.43 8.23
C ALA A 69 13.61 4.54 6.99
N THR A 70 14.64 3.69 6.94
CA THR A 70 14.83 2.70 5.86
C THR A 70 13.66 1.73 5.76
N ALA A 71 13.15 1.22 6.89
CA ALA A 71 12.00 0.31 6.87
C ALA A 71 10.73 0.99 6.32
N GLU A 72 10.52 2.28 6.59
CA GLU A 72 9.42 3.05 5.99
C GLU A 72 9.67 3.32 4.49
N ALA A 73 10.89 3.65 4.08
CA ALA A 73 11.27 3.84 2.68
C ALA A 73 11.04 2.57 1.83
N ASP A 74 11.38 1.40 2.36
CA ASP A 74 11.14 0.11 1.69
C ASP A 74 9.64 -0.13 1.47
N LYS A 75 8.80 0.18 2.48
CA LYS A 75 7.34 0.09 2.35
C LYS A 75 6.79 1.12 1.36
N ILE A 76 7.32 2.34 1.35
CA ILE A 76 6.94 3.41 0.42
C ILE A 76 7.14 2.93 -1.02
N ALA A 77 8.31 2.36 -1.33
CA ALA A 77 8.61 1.84 -2.66
C ALA A 77 7.64 0.72 -3.09
N ILE A 78 7.19 -0.11 -2.16
CA ILE A 78 6.17 -1.13 -2.43
C ILE A 78 4.81 -0.48 -2.71
N VAL A 79 4.37 0.49 -1.89
CA VAL A 79 3.08 1.16 -2.08
C VAL A 79 3.05 1.95 -3.39
N GLU A 80 4.13 2.62 -3.77
CA GLU A 80 4.22 3.34 -5.06
C GLU A 80 4.14 2.38 -6.26
N LYS A 81 4.77 1.20 -6.18
CA LYS A 81 4.61 0.15 -7.19
C LYS A 81 3.18 -0.39 -7.25
N ALA A 82 2.55 -0.59 -6.11
CA ALA A 82 1.16 -1.06 -6.02
C ALA A 82 0.18 -0.04 -6.64
N LEU A 83 0.31 1.24 -6.30
CA LEU A 83 -0.50 2.32 -6.88
C LEU A 83 -0.39 2.35 -8.40
N LYS A 84 0.85 2.34 -8.92
CA LYS A 84 1.09 2.34 -10.37
C LYS A 84 0.49 1.14 -11.09
N ALA A 85 0.31 0.00 -10.42
CA ALA A 85 -0.27 -1.19 -11.01
C ALA A 85 -1.80 -1.13 -11.13
N ILE A 86 -2.45 -0.21 -10.42
CA ILE A 86 -3.92 -0.14 -10.33
C ILE A 86 -4.52 1.20 -10.75
N GLU A 87 -3.69 2.18 -11.14
CA GLU A 87 -4.10 3.37 -11.91
C GLU A 87 -4.59 3.00 -13.31
#